data_AF-A0A7J4T808-F1
#
_entry.id   AF-A0A7J4T808-F1
#
_cell.length_a   1.000
_cell.length_b   1.000
_cell.length_c   1.000
_cell.angle_alpha   90.00
_cell.angle_beta   90.00
_cell.angle_gamma   90.00
#
_symmetry.space_group_name_H-M   'P 1'
#
loop_
_entity.id
_entity.type
_entity.pdbx_description
1 polymer ?
#
loop_
_entity_poly.entity_id
_entity_poly.type
_entity_poly.pdbx_seq_one_letter_code
_entity_poly.pdbx_strand_id
1 'polypeptide(L)'
;MSDNQKTKSIFLTFLMFTSLCVGLISIPVASAVTTSGTITASETWSGTVNLNGNVTVAEGATLVINGGTRINIPAGDQLIVEGSICAGDITCGAGAPSSQGAPIRFVWADASGSGPGNCAGAPLNNPDPSCGSGIWLDYTVDVQKTKLNYVTLEGTYGIPVQVQNGVYRYGALVLNDASIDARGLDFSDVNTTNILVVGSAAPTISDSTLTLGVDGRNYHGPALEAHNAGKGILGALTIRSTTISGGNSPSAGATCDSGQPGRSAMYFSNSDVDID
;
A
#
# COMPACT_ATOMS: atom_id res chain seq x y z
N MET A 1 8.26 64.29 -29.97
CA MET A 1 8.68 63.09 -30.73
C MET A 1 9.52 62.09 -29.93
N SER A 2 10.07 62.41 -28.76
CA SER A 2 10.95 61.52 -27.97
C SER A 2 10.21 60.46 -27.12
N ASP A 3 9.06 60.78 -26.52
CA ASP A 3 8.37 59.86 -25.59
C ASP A 3 7.69 58.67 -26.26
N ASN A 4 7.25 58.84 -27.51
CA ASN A 4 6.56 57.78 -28.27
C ASN A 4 7.53 56.67 -28.73
N GLN A 5 8.84 56.95 -28.80
CA GLN A 5 9.86 55.93 -29.09
C GLN A 5 10.33 55.19 -27.84
N LYS A 6 10.45 55.88 -26.69
CA LYS A 6 10.79 55.24 -25.40
C LYS A 6 9.73 54.22 -24.97
N THR A 7 8.45 54.56 -25.14
CA THR A 7 7.33 53.67 -24.77
C THR A 7 7.28 52.41 -25.64
N LYS A 8 7.56 52.53 -26.94
CA LYS A 8 7.65 51.38 -27.86
C LYS A 8 8.84 50.46 -27.56
N SER A 9 9.96 51.02 -27.13
CA SER A 9 11.16 50.25 -26.77
C SER A 9 10.96 49.44 -25.50
N ILE A 10 10.31 50.00 -24.47
CA ILE A 10 10.02 49.29 -23.21
C ILE A 10 9.04 48.13 -23.44
N PHE A 11 8.03 48.34 -24.29
CA PHE A 11 7.06 47.30 -24.63
C PHE A 11 7.70 46.12 -25.37
N LEU A 12 8.64 46.40 -26.29
CA LEU A 12 9.36 45.37 -27.03
C LEU A 12 10.33 44.57 -26.13
N THR A 13 11.00 45.25 -25.19
CA THR A 13 11.87 44.60 -24.20
C THR A 13 11.06 43.73 -23.23
N PHE A 14 9.88 44.20 -22.79
CA PHE A 14 8.98 43.41 -21.96
C PHE A 14 8.48 42.16 -22.70
N LEU A 15 8.13 42.29 -23.98
CA LEU A 15 7.69 41.16 -24.82
C LEU A 15 8.80 40.12 -25.02
N MET A 16 10.03 40.57 -25.24
CA MET A 16 11.21 39.70 -25.36
C MET A 16 11.50 38.97 -24.03
N PHE A 17 11.43 39.66 -22.89
CA PHE A 17 11.61 39.01 -21.57
C PHE A 17 10.50 38.02 -21.23
N THR A 18 9.24 38.33 -21.55
CA THR A 18 8.14 37.36 -21.39
C THR A 18 8.30 36.15 -22.30
N SER A 19 8.82 36.32 -23.53
CA SER A 19 9.05 35.22 -24.47
C SER A 19 10.17 34.27 -24.05
N LEU A 20 11.21 34.75 -23.35
CA LEU A 20 12.24 33.87 -22.78
C LEU A 20 11.71 33.05 -21.59
N CYS A 21 10.69 33.54 -20.87
CA CYS A 21 10.11 32.82 -19.74
C CYS A 21 9.15 31.67 -20.14
N VAL A 22 8.70 31.62 -21.41
CA VAL A 22 7.83 30.53 -21.91
C VAL A 22 8.65 29.30 -22.36
N GLY A 23 9.98 29.41 -22.44
CA GLY A 23 10.87 28.35 -22.97
C GLY A 23 11.23 27.21 -22.00
N LEU A 24 10.75 27.23 -20.74
CA LEU A 24 11.08 26.24 -19.72
C LEU A 24 9.87 25.40 -19.27
N ILE A 25 8.91 25.16 -20.16
CA ILE A 25 7.92 24.10 -19.94
C ILE A 25 8.65 22.77 -20.15
N SER A 26 9.25 22.23 -19.09
CA SER A 26 9.74 20.87 -19.07
C SER A 26 8.54 19.94 -19.25
N ILE A 27 8.34 19.45 -20.45
CA ILE A 27 7.38 18.37 -20.72
C ILE A 27 7.90 17.14 -19.96
N PRO A 28 7.12 16.55 -19.04
CA PRO A 28 7.56 15.35 -18.36
C PRO A 28 7.77 14.27 -19.42
N VAL A 29 9.02 13.79 -19.52
CA VAL A 29 9.32 12.58 -20.30
C VAL A 29 8.59 11.45 -19.59
N ALA A 30 7.60 10.86 -20.25
CA ALA A 30 6.94 9.67 -19.77
C ALA A 30 8.02 8.57 -19.67
N SER A 31 8.43 8.26 -18.44
CA SER A 31 9.27 7.10 -18.19
C SER A 31 8.41 5.85 -18.34
N ALA A 32 8.96 4.80 -18.95
CA ALA A 32 8.26 3.54 -19.04
C ALA A 32 7.92 3.04 -17.63
N VAL A 33 6.67 2.66 -17.42
CA VAL A 33 6.23 2.11 -16.15
C VAL A 33 6.77 0.68 -16.03
N THR A 34 7.45 0.37 -14.93
CA THR A 34 7.87 -0.97 -14.58
C THR A 34 6.64 -1.80 -14.23
N THR A 35 6.28 -2.75 -15.10
CA THR A 35 5.12 -3.62 -14.91
C THR A 35 5.48 -4.98 -14.30
N SER A 36 6.76 -5.34 -14.27
CA SER A 36 7.30 -6.46 -13.50
C SER A 36 8.81 -6.30 -13.31
N GLY A 37 9.37 -6.89 -12.27
CA GLY A 37 10.80 -6.81 -11.94
C GLY A 37 11.11 -5.68 -10.96
N THR A 38 12.30 -5.07 -11.08
CA THR A 38 12.83 -4.17 -10.06
C THR A 38 12.88 -2.72 -10.52
N ILE A 39 12.27 -1.83 -9.73
CA ILE A 39 12.44 -0.39 -9.83
C ILE A 39 13.76 -0.03 -9.11
N THR A 40 14.71 0.53 -9.85
CA THR A 40 16.07 0.85 -9.35
C THR A 40 16.35 2.35 -9.22
N ALA A 41 15.40 3.19 -9.64
CA ALA A 41 15.46 4.65 -9.54
C ALA A 41 14.07 5.19 -9.24
N SER A 42 13.94 6.51 -9.09
CA SER A 42 12.62 7.10 -8.87
C SER A 42 11.72 6.90 -10.09
N GLU A 43 10.52 6.36 -9.87
CA GLU A 43 9.51 6.15 -10.90
C GLU A 43 8.16 6.71 -10.43
N THR A 44 7.34 7.24 -11.34
CA THR A 44 6.02 7.78 -11.01
C THR A 44 4.92 7.05 -11.76
N TRP A 45 3.95 6.52 -11.02
CA TRP A 45 2.75 5.88 -11.54
C TRP A 45 1.56 6.85 -11.50
N SER A 46 0.79 6.87 -12.58
CA SER A 46 -0.43 7.67 -12.72
C SER A 46 -1.42 7.03 -13.70
N GLY A 47 -2.72 7.30 -13.54
CA GLY A 47 -3.76 6.75 -14.42
C GLY A 47 -3.98 5.26 -14.16
N THR A 48 -3.96 4.44 -15.22
CA THR A 48 -4.09 2.98 -15.10
C THR A 48 -2.75 2.31 -15.36
N VAL A 49 -2.26 1.55 -14.38
CA VAL A 49 -1.07 0.71 -14.46
C VAL A 49 -1.49 -0.75 -14.44
N ASN A 50 -0.96 -1.57 -15.35
CA ASN A 50 -1.21 -3.01 -15.38
C ASN A 50 0.10 -3.73 -15.13
N LEU A 51 0.21 -4.42 -14.00
CA LEU A 51 1.37 -5.24 -13.70
C LEU A 51 1.27 -6.57 -14.46
N ASN A 52 2.43 -7.10 -14.83
CA ASN A 52 2.63 -8.38 -15.50
C ASN A 52 3.32 -9.40 -14.61
N GLY A 53 3.56 -9.06 -13.34
CA GLY A 53 4.36 -9.84 -12.40
C GLY A 53 4.62 -9.06 -11.11
N ASN A 54 5.34 -9.69 -10.20
CA ASN A 54 5.90 -9.05 -9.02
C ASN A 54 6.69 -7.78 -9.37
N VAL A 55 6.59 -6.77 -8.50
CA VAL A 55 7.41 -5.57 -8.57
C VAL A 55 8.16 -5.39 -7.25
N THR A 56 9.44 -5.03 -7.34
CA THR A 56 10.27 -4.70 -6.17
C THR A 56 10.81 -3.28 -6.32
N VAL A 57 10.60 -2.44 -5.32
CA VAL A 57 11.25 -1.13 -5.20
C VAL A 57 12.53 -1.34 -4.42
N ALA A 58 13.67 -1.37 -5.12
CA ALA A 58 14.96 -1.60 -4.48
C ALA A 58 15.33 -0.50 -3.48
N GLU A 59 16.22 -0.83 -2.54
CA GLU A 59 16.82 0.18 -1.65
C GLU A 59 17.35 1.39 -2.43
N GLY A 60 17.10 2.60 -1.91
CA GLY A 60 17.48 3.85 -2.55
C GLY A 60 16.62 4.28 -3.74
N ALA A 61 15.75 3.41 -4.26
CA ALA A 61 14.73 3.77 -5.25
C ALA A 61 13.46 4.33 -4.58
N THR A 62 12.62 5.02 -5.35
CA THR A 62 11.35 5.57 -4.86
C THR A 62 10.25 5.35 -5.88
N LEU A 63 9.22 4.62 -5.48
CA LEU A 63 7.98 4.54 -6.23
C LEU A 63 7.04 5.65 -5.77
N VAL A 64 6.74 6.59 -6.67
CA VAL A 64 5.74 7.64 -6.44
C VAL A 64 4.44 7.24 -7.12
N ILE A 65 3.31 7.32 -6.43
CA ILE A 65 1.99 7.03 -6.99
C ILE A 65 1.08 8.24 -6.76
N ASN A 66 0.55 8.78 -7.84
CA ASN A 66 -0.37 9.92 -7.79
C ASN A 66 -1.78 9.49 -7.38
N GLY A 67 -2.51 10.39 -6.72
CA GLY A 67 -3.92 10.20 -6.38
C GLY A 67 -4.77 9.82 -7.60
N GLY A 68 -5.78 8.97 -7.39
CA GLY A 68 -6.66 8.47 -8.45
C GLY A 68 -6.05 7.39 -9.36
N THR A 69 -4.82 6.92 -9.10
CA THR A 69 -4.19 5.85 -9.87
C THR A 69 -4.84 4.49 -9.56
N ARG A 70 -5.11 3.71 -10.61
CA ARG A 70 -5.53 2.31 -10.51
C ARG A 70 -4.41 1.38 -10.97
N ILE A 71 -3.99 0.46 -10.11
CA ILE A 71 -2.98 -0.54 -10.38
C ILE A 71 -3.67 -1.90 -10.41
N ASN A 72 -3.73 -2.53 -11.60
CA ASN A 72 -4.26 -3.89 -11.75
C ASN A 72 -3.11 -4.88 -11.63
N ILE A 73 -3.26 -5.89 -10.77
CA ILE A 73 -2.22 -6.84 -10.39
C ILE A 73 -2.71 -8.26 -10.64
N PRO A 74 -1.92 -9.16 -11.25
CA PRO A 74 -2.31 -10.56 -11.38
C PRO A 74 -2.44 -11.27 -10.03
N ALA A 75 -3.23 -12.35 -9.99
CA ALA A 75 -3.35 -13.20 -8.80
C ALA A 75 -1.99 -13.78 -8.40
N GLY A 76 -1.68 -13.73 -7.10
CA GLY A 76 -0.45 -14.25 -6.51
C GLY A 76 0.73 -13.26 -6.55
N ASP A 77 0.69 -12.22 -7.39
CA ASP A 77 1.78 -11.26 -7.49
C ASP A 77 1.78 -10.25 -6.33
N GLN A 78 2.95 -9.74 -5.99
CA GLN A 78 3.17 -8.82 -4.88
C GLN A 78 4.00 -7.61 -5.26
N LEU A 79 3.81 -6.53 -4.49
CA LEU A 79 4.67 -5.36 -4.49
C LEU A 79 5.55 -5.41 -3.24
N ILE A 80 6.86 -5.50 -3.43
CA ILE A 80 7.85 -5.48 -2.34
C ILE A 80 8.52 -4.11 -2.35
N VAL A 81 8.61 -3.47 -1.18
CA VAL A 81 9.21 -2.16 -1.03
C VAL A 81 10.37 -2.26 -0.04
N GLU A 82 11.58 -2.25 -0.58
CA GLU A 82 12.84 -2.17 0.19
C GLU A 82 13.34 -0.72 0.23
N GLY A 83 13.02 0.10 -0.78
CA GLY A 83 13.36 1.53 -0.87
C GLY A 83 12.32 2.45 -0.26
N SER A 84 11.47 3.07 -1.09
CA SER A 84 10.42 3.98 -0.61
C SER A 84 9.19 3.93 -1.49
N ILE A 85 8.01 4.07 -0.89
CA ILE A 85 6.76 4.27 -1.61
C ILE A 85 6.05 5.53 -1.15
N CYS A 86 5.93 6.50 -2.05
CA CYS A 86 5.16 7.71 -1.84
C CYS A 86 3.79 7.58 -2.51
N ALA A 87 2.81 7.03 -1.80
CA ALA A 87 1.46 6.85 -2.32
C ALA A 87 0.55 8.01 -1.89
N GLY A 88 0.37 8.97 -2.80
CA GLY A 88 -0.69 9.97 -2.69
C GLY A 88 -0.46 11.10 -1.69
N ASP A 89 0.77 11.32 -1.24
CA ASP A 89 1.12 12.42 -0.34
C ASP A 89 2.14 13.37 -0.99
N ILE A 90 1.80 14.66 -1.04
CA ILE A 90 2.67 15.69 -1.65
C ILE A 90 3.97 15.89 -0.88
N THR A 91 3.99 15.56 0.42
CA THR A 91 5.16 15.74 1.30
C THR A 91 6.26 14.72 1.00
N CYS A 92 5.92 13.57 0.43
CA CYS A 92 6.89 12.56 -0.02
C CYS A 92 7.19 12.60 -1.52
N GLY A 93 6.51 13.48 -2.29
CA GLY A 93 6.78 13.70 -3.71
C GLY A 93 5.65 13.38 -4.69
N ALA A 94 4.45 12.99 -4.24
CA ALA A 94 3.32 12.80 -5.15
C ALA A 94 2.92 14.13 -5.81
N GLY A 95 2.75 14.13 -7.14
CA GLY A 95 2.32 15.30 -7.90
C GLY A 95 0.82 15.59 -7.78
N ALA A 96 0.02 14.58 -7.45
CA ALA A 96 -1.39 14.72 -7.11
C ALA A 96 -1.70 14.00 -5.79
N PRO A 97 -2.29 14.68 -4.79
CA PRO A 97 -2.65 14.05 -3.53
C PRO A 97 -3.80 13.05 -3.71
N SER A 98 -3.75 11.97 -2.96
CA SER A 98 -4.85 11.02 -2.85
C SER A 98 -5.85 11.49 -1.80
N SER A 99 -7.11 11.09 -1.96
CA SER A 99 -8.22 11.44 -1.06
C SER A 99 -9.31 10.38 -1.13
N GLN A 100 -10.30 10.41 -0.24
CA GLN A 100 -11.44 9.50 -0.29
C GLN A 100 -12.21 9.55 -1.63
N GLY A 101 -12.27 10.72 -2.29
CA GLY A 101 -12.92 10.88 -3.59
C GLY A 101 -12.07 10.46 -4.79
N ALA A 102 -10.75 10.35 -4.61
CA ALA A 102 -9.80 9.94 -5.64
C ALA A 102 -8.68 9.09 -5.02
N PRO A 103 -9.00 7.90 -4.48
CA PRO A 103 -8.02 7.06 -3.81
C PRO A 103 -7.08 6.42 -4.84
N ILE A 104 -5.91 5.98 -4.38
CA ILE A 104 -5.07 5.04 -5.12
C ILE A 104 -5.66 3.65 -4.90
N ARG A 105 -5.85 2.87 -5.97
CA ARG A 105 -6.45 1.53 -5.90
C ARG A 105 -5.48 0.48 -6.39
N PHE A 106 -5.07 -0.44 -5.53
CA PHE A 106 -4.41 -1.69 -5.91
C PHE A 106 -5.46 -2.79 -5.99
N VAL A 107 -5.62 -3.37 -7.17
CA VAL A 107 -6.67 -4.35 -7.44
C VAL A 107 -6.05 -5.63 -7.97
N TRP A 108 -6.14 -6.68 -7.16
CA TRP A 108 -5.73 -8.02 -7.57
C TRP A 108 -6.83 -8.69 -8.39
N ALA A 109 -6.41 -9.34 -9.47
CA ALA A 109 -7.30 -10.14 -10.29
C ALA A 109 -7.64 -11.46 -9.58
N ASP A 110 -8.82 -12.00 -9.90
CA ASP A 110 -9.13 -13.39 -9.60
C ASP A 110 -8.18 -14.33 -10.35
N ALA A 111 -7.80 -15.43 -9.71
CA ALA A 111 -7.00 -16.44 -10.37
C ALA A 111 -7.79 -17.12 -11.51
N SER A 112 -7.19 -17.16 -12.70
CA SER A 112 -7.82 -17.67 -13.93
C SER A 112 -7.51 -19.15 -14.22
N GLY A 113 -6.82 -19.87 -13.33
CA GLY A 113 -6.36 -21.23 -13.54
C GLY A 113 -6.40 -22.14 -12.31
N SER A 114 -6.25 -23.45 -12.52
CA SER A 114 -6.26 -24.49 -11.48
C SER A 114 -4.86 -24.91 -11.00
N GLY A 115 -3.81 -24.20 -11.43
CA GLY A 115 -2.44 -24.46 -11.02
C GLY A 115 -2.17 -24.03 -9.56
N PRO A 116 -1.17 -24.63 -8.89
CA PRO A 116 -0.77 -24.22 -7.55
C PRO A 116 -0.23 -22.79 -7.53
N GLY A 117 -0.61 -22.00 -6.54
CA GLY A 117 -0.06 -20.65 -6.29
C GLY A 117 1.29 -20.65 -5.59
N ASN A 118 1.76 -19.43 -5.26
CA ASN A 118 3.09 -19.20 -4.68
C ASN A 118 3.28 -19.90 -3.31
N CYS A 119 2.19 -20.23 -2.63
CA CYS A 119 2.20 -20.84 -1.29
C CYS A 119 2.00 -22.37 -1.28
N ALA A 120 1.97 -23.04 -2.44
CA ALA A 120 1.56 -24.43 -2.51
C ALA A 120 2.55 -25.43 -1.88
N GLY A 121 3.83 -25.05 -1.79
CA GLY A 121 4.88 -25.89 -1.19
C GLY A 121 4.89 -25.88 0.33
N ALA A 122 5.55 -26.88 0.92
CA ALA A 122 5.87 -26.86 2.34
C ALA A 122 6.76 -25.65 2.68
N PRO A 123 6.58 -25.01 3.85
CA PRO A 123 5.70 -25.41 4.95
C PRO A 123 4.25 -24.92 4.85
N LEU A 124 3.93 -24.06 3.89
CA LEU A 124 2.63 -23.39 3.79
C LEU A 124 1.52 -24.32 3.30
N ASN A 125 1.82 -25.22 2.35
CA ASN A 125 0.88 -26.20 1.79
C ASN A 125 -0.47 -25.60 1.36
N ASN A 126 -0.47 -24.34 0.93
CA ASN A 126 -1.66 -23.61 0.52
C ASN A 126 -1.71 -23.57 -1.01
N PRO A 127 -2.55 -24.41 -1.65
CA PRO A 127 -2.56 -24.53 -3.10
C PRO A 127 -3.23 -23.35 -3.81
N ASP A 128 -3.77 -22.37 -3.07
CA ASP A 128 -4.53 -21.28 -3.67
C ASP A 128 -3.65 -20.42 -4.59
N PRO A 129 -4.01 -20.26 -5.88
CA PRO A 129 -3.26 -19.47 -6.85
C PRO A 129 -3.10 -18.00 -6.47
N SER A 130 -4.03 -17.44 -5.69
CA SER A 130 -3.95 -16.05 -5.23
C SER A 130 -3.06 -15.89 -4.00
N CYS A 131 -2.67 -16.98 -3.33
CA CYS A 131 -1.82 -16.87 -2.16
C CYS A 131 -0.45 -16.27 -2.49
N GLY A 132 -0.02 -15.30 -1.68
CA GLY A 132 1.16 -14.48 -1.94
C GLY A 132 0.82 -13.08 -2.46
N SER A 133 -0.44 -12.80 -2.81
CA SER A 133 -0.87 -11.45 -3.18
C SER A 133 -0.76 -10.46 -2.02
N GLY A 134 -0.17 -9.30 -2.25
CA GLY A 134 -0.19 -8.18 -1.31
C GLY A 134 0.93 -7.16 -1.52
N ILE A 135 1.09 -6.29 -0.53
CA ILE A 135 2.16 -5.30 -0.45
C ILE A 135 3.02 -5.60 0.78
N TRP A 136 4.34 -5.70 0.59
CA TRP A 136 5.33 -5.87 1.65
C TRP A 136 6.18 -4.62 1.77
N LEU A 137 6.19 -3.98 2.94
CA LEU A 137 7.15 -2.94 3.29
C LEU A 137 8.20 -3.55 4.20
N ASP A 138 9.45 -3.53 3.75
CA ASP A 138 10.56 -4.11 4.49
C ASP A 138 11.17 -3.14 5.51
N TYR A 139 12.02 -3.65 6.40
CA TYR A 139 12.65 -2.87 7.46
C TYR A 139 13.58 -1.76 6.93
N THR A 140 13.98 -1.86 5.66
CA THR A 140 14.90 -0.95 4.98
C THR A 140 14.21 0.28 4.41
N VAL A 141 12.87 0.37 4.50
CA VAL A 141 12.15 1.50 3.91
C VAL A 141 12.59 2.83 4.51
N ASP A 142 12.76 3.84 3.64
CA ASP A 142 12.93 5.22 4.10
C ASP A 142 11.57 5.72 4.63
N VAL A 143 11.42 5.70 5.95
CA VAL A 143 10.18 6.10 6.65
C VAL A 143 9.80 7.57 6.44
N GLN A 144 10.75 8.43 6.05
CA GLN A 144 10.47 9.85 5.76
C GLN A 144 9.84 10.04 4.38
N LYS A 145 10.13 9.13 3.45
CA LYS A 145 9.60 9.15 2.08
C LYS A 145 8.47 8.15 1.86
N THR A 146 8.27 7.24 2.81
CA THR A 146 7.24 6.23 2.72
C THR A 146 5.96 6.70 3.39
N LYS A 147 4.92 6.90 2.58
CA LYS A 147 3.58 7.32 3.02
C LYS A 147 2.53 6.56 2.24
N LEU A 148 1.49 6.10 2.94
CA LEU A 148 0.30 5.53 2.33
C LEU A 148 -0.89 6.43 2.70
N ASN A 149 -1.33 7.27 1.77
CA ASN A 149 -2.43 8.21 2.00
C ASN A 149 -3.60 7.88 1.06
N TYR A 150 -4.77 7.56 1.63
CA TYR A 150 -5.98 7.14 0.92
C TYR A 150 -5.70 6.05 -0.14
N VAL A 151 -5.29 4.88 0.33
CA VAL A 151 -4.94 3.71 -0.49
C VAL A 151 -5.97 2.61 -0.24
N THR A 152 -6.54 2.08 -1.32
CA THR A 152 -7.46 0.94 -1.30
C THR A 152 -6.79 -0.31 -1.81
N LEU A 153 -6.89 -1.42 -1.08
CA LEU A 153 -6.50 -2.76 -1.52
C LEU A 153 -7.75 -3.61 -1.76
N GLU A 154 -7.90 -4.13 -2.98
CA GLU A 154 -9.06 -4.89 -3.42
C GLU A 154 -8.63 -6.30 -3.90
N GLY A 155 -9.33 -7.35 -3.45
CA GLY A 155 -9.15 -8.72 -3.95
C GLY A 155 -7.85 -9.40 -3.49
N THR A 156 -7.23 -8.91 -2.42
CA THR A 156 -5.93 -9.41 -1.96
C THR A 156 -6.08 -10.70 -1.15
N TYR A 157 -5.24 -11.71 -1.45
CA TYR A 157 -5.19 -12.91 -0.62
C TYR A 157 -4.44 -12.68 0.69
N GLY A 158 -3.16 -12.33 0.60
CA GLY A 158 -2.24 -12.10 1.71
C GLY A 158 -0.88 -12.77 1.50
N ILE A 159 0.18 -12.07 1.89
CA ILE A 159 1.56 -12.57 1.85
C ILE A 159 1.83 -13.38 3.13
N PRO A 160 2.35 -14.62 3.01
CA PRO A 160 2.70 -15.44 4.17
C PRO A 160 3.90 -14.87 4.94
N VAL A 161 3.74 -14.70 6.25
CA VAL A 161 4.78 -14.30 7.19
C VAL A 161 4.86 -15.31 8.32
N GLN A 162 6.07 -15.78 8.62
CA GLN A 162 6.31 -16.62 9.80
C GLN A 162 6.38 -15.72 11.03
N VAL A 163 5.34 -15.74 11.86
CA VAL A 163 5.26 -14.90 13.06
C VAL A 163 5.85 -15.58 14.30
N GLN A 164 5.90 -16.91 14.28
CA GLN A 164 6.59 -17.76 15.26
C GLN A 164 7.05 -19.03 14.53
N ASN A 165 7.98 -19.80 15.12
CA ASN A 165 8.48 -21.02 14.50
C ASN A 165 7.34 -21.97 14.12
N GLY A 166 7.19 -22.24 12.81
CA GLY A 166 6.12 -23.09 12.26
C GLY A 166 4.72 -22.45 12.21
N VAL A 167 4.55 -21.20 12.64
CA VAL A 167 3.27 -20.48 12.62
C VAL A 167 3.31 -19.38 11.58
N TYR A 168 2.44 -19.49 10.58
CA TYR A 168 2.31 -18.52 9.51
C TYR A 168 1.01 -17.72 9.62
N ARG A 169 1.10 -16.44 9.26
CA ARG A 169 -0.02 -15.52 9.05
C ARG A 169 0.07 -14.93 7.67
N TYR A 170 -1.05 -14.42 7.17
CA TYR A 170 -1.13 -13.87 5.83
C TYR A 170 -1.67 -12.44 5.94
N GLY A 171 -1.02 -11.48 5.28
CA GLY A 171 -1.39 -10.06 5.33
C GLY A 171 -1.45 -9.43 3.94
N ALA A 172 -2.50 -8.68 3.64
CA ALA A 172 -2.63 -7.93 2.40
C ALA A 172 -1.65 -6.75 2.35
N LEU A 173 -1.45 -6.07 3.47
CA LEU A 173 -0.37 -5.13 3.72
C LEU A 173 0.50 -5.67 4.87
N VAL A 174 1.74 -6.02 4.57
CA VAL A 174 2.73 -6.45 5.57
C VAL A 174 3.67 -5.30 5.88
N LEU A 175 3.77 -4.96 7.17
CA LEU A 175 4.74 -4.01 7.71
C LEU A 175 5.78 -4.81 8.50
N ASN A 176 6.89 -5.15 7.84
CA ASN A 176 7.97 -5.94 8.41
C ASN A 176 9.03 -5.02 9.02
N ASP A 177 8.98 -4.78 10.33
CA ASP A 177 9.81 -3.78 11.02
C ASP A 177 9.67 -2.33 10.46
N ALA A 178 8.74 -2.10 9.52
CA ALA A 178 8.49 -0.84 8.85
C ALA A 178 7.54 0.06 9.68
N SER A 179 8.06 1.16 10.21
CA SER A 179 7.30 2.13 11.02
C SER A 179 6.91 3.34 10.19
N ILE A 180 5.79 3.24 9.48
CA ILE A 180 5.30 4.27 8.57
C ILE A 180 4.05 4.97 9.11
N ASP A 181 3.71 6.08 8.47
CA ASP A 181 2.46 6.78 8.68
C ASP A 181 1.50 6.40 7.54
N ALA A 182 0.43 5.68 7.89
CA ALA A 182 -0.57 5.22 6.94
C ALA A 182 -1.95 5.76 7.35
N ARG A 183 -2.62 6.40 6.39
CA ARG A 183 -3.85 7.13 6.65
C ARG A 183 -4.88 6.86 5.56
N GLY A 184 -6.14 6.69 5.96
CA GLY A 184 -7.23 6.53 5.00
C GLY A 184 -7.18 5.21 4.24
N LEU A 185 -6.60 4.15 4.83
CA LEU A 185 -6.55 2.85 4.17
C LEU A 185 -7.95 2.26 4.08
N ASP A 186 -8.25 1.60 2.97
CA ASP A 186 -9.51 0.90 2.76
C ASP A 186 -9.26 -0.47 2.14
N PHE A 187 -10.08 -1.46 2.51
CA PHE A 187 -9.86 -2.84 2.13
C PHE A 187 -11.16 -3.56 1.83
N SER A 188 -11.22 -4.18 0.66
CA SER A 188 -12.37 -4.99 0.24
C SER A 188 -11.93 -6.31 -0.34
N ASP A 189 -12.74 -7.35 -0.13
CA ASP A 189 -12.51 -8.69 -0.65
C ASP A 189 -11.11 -9.24 -0.31
N VAL A 190 -10.66 -8.96 0.92
CA VAL A 190 -9.42 -9.53 1.47
C VAL A 190 -9.71 -10.90 2.05
N ASN A 191 -8.97 -11.93 1.65
CA ASN A 191 -9.18 -13.28 2.16
C ASN A 191 -8.70 -13.44 3.60
N THR A 192 -7.53 -12.86 3.93
CA THR A 192 -6.82 -13.10 5.19
C THR A 192 -6.81 -11.89 6.14
N THR A 193 -5.65 -11.34 6.51
CA THR A 193 -5.53 -10.15 7.35
C THR A 193 -5.33 -8.92 6.48
N ASN A 194 -5.95 -7.80 6.80
CA ASN A 194 -5.78 -6.57 6.01
C ASN A 194 -4.38 -6.00 6.26
N ILE A 195 -4.03 -5.81 7.53
CA ILE A 195 -2.73 -5.28 7.95
C ILE A 195 -2.07 -6.26 8.90
N LEU A 196 -0.88 -6.74 8.54
CA LEU A 196 -0.05 -7.59 9.37
C LEU A 196 1.24 -6.83 9.74
N VAL A 197 1.39 -6.51 11.01
CA VAL A 197 2.57 -5.84 11.56
C VAL A 197 3.46 -6.86 12.26
N VAL A 198 4.73 -6.93 11.91
CA VAL A 198 5.67 -7.87 12.52
C VAL A 198 6.98 -7.19 12.90
N GLY A 199 7.71 -7.83 13.81
CA GLY A 199 8.94 -7.27 14.36
C GLY A 199 8.63 -6.11 15.31
N SER A 200 9.58 -5.21 15.49
CA SER A 200 9.50 -4.05 16.40
C SER A 200 8.85 -2.82 15.75
N ALA A 201 8.16 -2.98 14.61
CA ALA A 201 7.50 -1.89 13.90
C ALA A 201 6.50 -1.15 14.79
N ALA A 202 6.51 0.18 14.73
CA ALA A 202 5.58 1.07 15.42
C ALA A 202 4.89 2.02 14.43
N PRO A 203 4.14 1.51 13.45
CA PRO A 203 3.46 2.37 12.48
C PRO A 203 2.29 3.11 13.14
N THR A 204 1.86 4.20 12.50
CA THR A 204 0.60 4.86 12.82
C THR A 204 -0.41 4.54 11.72
N ILE A 205 -1.54 3.95 12.11
CA ILE A 205 -2.68 3.66 11.24
C ILE A 205 -3.83 4.57 11.66
N SER A 206 -4.26 5.44 10.76
CA SER A 206 -5.29 6.44 11.05
C SER A 206 -6.38 6.52 9.99
N ASP A 207 -7.57 6.98 10.37
CA ASP A 207 -8.70 7.28 9.49
C ASP A 207 -9.06 6.13 8.52
N SER A 208 -8.80 4.88 8.91
CA SER A 208 -8.84 3.72 8.01
C SER A 208 -10.12 2.88 8.20
N THR A 209 -10.52 2.16 7.16
CA THR A 209 -11.61 1.19 7.21
C THR A 209 -11.05 -0.20 6.93
N LEU A 210 -11.14 -1.08 7.91
CA LEU A 210 -10.68 -2.46 7.81
C LEU A 210 -11.88 -3.41 7.85
N THR A 211 -11.65 -4.61 7.33
CA THR A 211 -12.65 -5.67 7.18
C THR A 211 -12.08 -6.98 7.74
N LEU A 212 -12.91 -7.84 8.30
CA LEU A 212 -12.49 -9.21 8.59
C LEU A 212 -12.24 -9.97 7.28
N GLY A 213 -11.19 -10.79 7.24
CA GLY A 213 -10.90 -11.62 6.07
C GLY A 213 -12.05 -12.57 5.70
N VAL A 214 -12.30 -12.77 4.41
CA VAL A 214 -13.42 -13.61 3.96
C VAL A 214 -12.95 -14.72 3.03
N ASP A 215 -12.09 -15.60 3.53
CA ASP A 215 -11.67 -16.80 2.80
C ASP A 215 -12.63 -17.99 3.01
N GLY A 216 -13.02 -18.64 1.91
CA GLY A 216 -13.89 -19.83 1.88
C GLY A 216 -13.20 -21.15 2.25
N ARG A 217 -11.88 -21.16 2.51
CA ARG A 217 -11.06 -22.34 2.83
C ARG A 217 -10.36 -22.25 4.19
N ASN A 218 -10.87 -21.40 5.08
CA ASN A 218 -10.37 -21.20 6.44
C ASN A 218 -8.99 -20.53 6.56
N TYR A 219 -8.48 -19.86 5.53
CA TYR A 219 -7.26 -19.03 5.62
C TYR A 219 -7.53 -17.62 6.14
N HIS A 220 -8.73 -17.35 6.63
CA HIS A 220 -9.18 -16.02 7.02
C HIS A 220 -8.53 -15.51 8.31
N GLY A 221 -8.34 -14.19 8.39
CA GLY A 221 -7.66 -13.50 9.50
C GLY A 221 -8.52 -12.46 10.22
N PRO A 222 -8.00 -11.89 11.33
CA PRO A 222 -8.51 -10.63 11.88
C PRO A 222 -8.31 -9.49 10.86
N ALA A 223 -8.92 -8.33 11.08
CA ALA A 223 -8.70 -7.18 10.21
C ALA A 223 -7.28 -6.61 10.37
N LEU A 224 -6.76 -6.62 11.59
CA LEU A 224 -5.39 -6.21 11.91
C LEU A 224 -4.74 -7.22 12.85
N GLU A 225 -3.52 -7.62 12.53
CA GLU A 225 -2.71 -8.51 13.36
C GLU A 225 -1.34 -7.89 13.62
N ALA A 226 -0.86 -7.93 14.86
CA ALA A 226 0.48 -7.46 15.21
C ALA A 226 1.23 -8.45 16.10
N HIS A 227 2.49 -8.75 15.73
CA HIS A 227 3.38 -9.64 16.46
C HIS A 227 4.70 -8.95 16.79
N ASN A 228 4.97 -8.74 18.08
CA ASN A 228 6.13 -8.01 18.61
C ASN A 228 6.15 -6.51 18.31
N ALA A 229 5.07 -5.97 17.74
CA ALA A 229 4.98 -4.59 17.29
C ALA A 229 5.11 -3.59 18.45
N GLY A 230 5.68 -2.42 18.20
CA GLY A 230 5.81 -1.34 19.17
C GLY A 230 6.83 -1.61 20.30
N LYS A 231 7.58 -2.71 20.24
CA LYS A 231 8.58 -3.08 21.26
C LYS A 231 9.93 -2.36 21.10
N GLY A 232 10.07 -1.54 20.06
CA GLY A 232 11.29 -0.77 19.76
C GLY A 232 11.33 0.61 20.42
N ILE A 233 12.40 1.37 20.14
CA ILE A 233 12.56 2.76 20.63
C ILE A 233 11.56 3.75 20.02
N LEU A 234 10.90 3.36 18.93
CA LEU A 234 9.99 4.22 18.16
C LEU A 234 8.61 4.40 18.81
N GLY A 235 8.33 3.68 19.91
CA GLY A 235 7.05 3.76 20.63
C GLY A 235 6.08 2.67 20.22
N ALA A 236 4.81 2.85 20.54
CA ALA A 236 3.75 1.86 20.30
C ALA A 236 3.21 1.89 18.87
N LEU A 237 2.73 0.74 18.39
CA LEU A 237 1.81 0.69 17.25
C LEU A 237 0.59 1.56 17.58
N THR A 238 0.31 2.56 16.75
CA THR A 238 -0.75 3.54 17.03
C THR A 238 -1.92 3.35 16.07
N ILE A 239 -3.12 3.21 16.60
CA ILE A 239 -4.36 3.04 15.84
C ILE A 239 -5.32 4.15 16.24
N ARG A 240 -5.78 4.95 15.25
CA ARG A 240 -6.64 6.12 15.46
C ARG A 240 -7.80 6.13 14.48
N SER A 241 -8.99 6.50 14.95
CA SER A 241 -10.15 6.75 14.06
C SER A 241 -10.39 5.64 13.03
N THR A 242 -10.11 4.39 13.40
CA THR A 242 -10.16 3.23 12.50
C THR A 242 -11.46 2.48 12.71
N THR A 243 -12.22 2.29 11.65
CA THR A 243 -13.43 1.49 11.67
C THR A 243 -13.10 0.06 11.25
N ILE A 244 -13.58 -0.92 12.01
CA ILE A 244 -13.48 -2.33 11.64
C ILE A 244 -14.90 -2.85 11.38
N SER A 245 -15.07 -3.50 10.24
CA SER A 245 -16.33 -4.10 9.81
C SER A 245 -16.11 -5.55 9.34
N GLY A 246 -17.17 -6.19 8.87
CA GLY A 246 -17.17 -7.65 8.66
C GLY A 246 -17.56 -8.40 9.94
N GLY A 247 -18.08 -9.61 9.80
CA GLY A 247 -18.77 -10.32 10.90
C GLY A 247 -20.06 -10.99 10.47
N ASN A 248 -20.73 -10.40 9.48
CA ASN A 248 -22.09 -10.81 9.08
C ASN A 248 -22.11 -11.92 8.04
N SER A 249 -20.94 -12.36 7.55
CA SER A 249 -20.86 -13.49 6.62
C SER A 249 -20.92 -14.80 7.41
N PRO A 250 -21.88 -15.70 7.15
CA PRO A 250 -21.97 -17.01 7.81
C PRO A 250 -20.76 -17.91 7.58
N SER A 251 -19.91 -17.58 6.60
CA SER A 251 -18.91 -18.49 6.05
C SER A 251 -17.70 -18.76 6.93
N ALA A 252 -17.52 -18.15 8.11
CA ALA A 252 -16.26 -18.32 8.84
C ALA A 252 -16.19 -17.80 10.30
N GLY A 253 -17.07 -18.23 11.20
CA GLY A 253 -16.89 -17.99 12.66
C GLY A 253 -16.88 -16.51 13.08
N ALA A 254 -17.40 -15.63 12.21
CA ALA A 254 -17.44 -14.20 12.45
C ALA A 254 -18.70 -13.77 13.22
N THR A 255 -19.61 -14.71 13.48
CA THR A 255 -20.77 -14.52 14.36
C THR A 255 -20.42 -14.93 15.79
N CYS A 256 -21.00 -14.22 16.77
CA CYS A 256 -20.89 -14.57 18.20
C CYS A 256 -21.90 -15.65 18.60
N ASP A 257 -22.35 -16.47 17.65
CA ASP A 257 -23.40 -17.47 17.88
C ASP A 257 -22.86 -18.63 18.72
N SER A 258 -23.72 -19.19 19.58
CA SER A 258 -23.36 -20.30 20.46
C SER A 258 -22.84 -21.50 19.66
N GLY A 259 -21.57 -21.87 19.86
CA GLY A 259 -20.95 -23.06 19.28
C GLY A 259 -20.00 -22.81 18.10
N GLN A 260 -19.82 -21.55 17.66
CA GLN A 260 -18.76 -21.20 16.71
C GLN A 260 -17.63 -20.45 17.44
N PRO A 261 -16.34 -20.75 17.15
CA PRO A 261 -15.24 -19.95 17.67
C PRO A 261 -15.35 -18.55 17.09
N GLY A 262 -15.61 -17.56 17.96
CA GLY A 262 -15.67 -16.17 17.54
C GLY A 262 -14.33 -15.70 16.98
N ARG A 263 -14.38 -14.82 15.97
CA ARG A 263 -13.19 -14.23 15.39
C ARG A 263 -12.82 -12.92 16.05
N SER A 264 -11.53 -12.75 16.34
CA SER A 264 -11.00 -11.46 16.81
C SER A 264 -11.02 -10.43 15.66
N ALA A 265 -11.49 -9.22 15.95
CA ALA A 265 -11.40 -8.09 15.03
C ALA A 265 -9.94 -7.63 14.84
N MET A 266 -9.18 -7.61 15.94
CA MET A 266 -7.76 -7.34 15.97
C MET A 266 -7.07 -8.39 16.85
N TYR A 267 -5.84 -8.76 16.51
CA TYR A 267 -5.05 -9.69 17.30
C TYR A 267 -3.65 -9.12 17.58
N PHE A 268 -3.25 -9.09 18.84
CA PHE A 268 -1.96 -8.55 19.27
C PHE A 268 -1.23 -9.59 20.12
N SER A 269 0.00 -9.95 19.72
CA SER A 269 0.85 -10.86 20.45
C SER A 269 2.19 -10.21 20.77
N ASN A 270 2.50 -10.07 22.06
CA ASN A 270 3.72 -9.44 22.55
C ASN A 270 3.94 -8.02 21.98
N SER A 271 2.88 -7.24 21.82
CA SER A 271 2.94 -5.91 21.19
C SER A 271 2.60 -4.80 22.17
N ASP A 272 3.22 -3.64 22.02
CA ASP A 272 2.80 -2.39 22.67
C ASP A 272 1.95 -1.59 21.68
N VAL A 273 0.69 -1.37 22.05
CA VAL A 273 -0.33 -0.81 21.16
C VAL A 273 -1.06 0.30 21.88
N ASP A 274 -1.23 1.41 21.16
CA ASP A 274 -2.01 2.56 21.58
C ASP A 274 -3.22 2.69 20.65
N ILE A 275 -4.43 2.66 21.21
CA ILE A 275 -5.70 2.66 20.47
C ILE A 275 -6.60 3.78 21.03
N ASP A 276 -7.11 4.62 20.13
CA ASP A 276 -8.08 5.68 20.40
C ASP A 276 -9.16 5.71 19.30
#